data_AF-A0AAN8IJ46-F1
#
_entry.id   AF-A0AAN8IJ46-F1
#
_cell.length_a   1.000
_cell.length_b   1.000
_cell.length_c   1.000
_cell.angle_alpha   90.00
_cell.angle_beta   90.00
_cell.angle_gamma   90.00
#
_symmetry.space_group_name_H-M   'P 1'
#
loop_
_entity.id
_entity.type
_entity.pdbx_description
1 polymer ?
#
loop_
_entity_poly.entity_id
_entity_poly.type
_entity_poly.pdbx_seq_one_letter_code
_entity_poly.pdbx_strand_id
1 'polypeptide(L)'
;MVVGAAKSFGIYPSDRIYVSMPIYHTAAGILGVGQALCRGSCCVIRKRFSASNFWKDCVQYECTASQYIGEICRYLLAQPVVPEEATHKMRLLYGNGLRA
;
A
#
# COMPACT_ATOMS: atom_id res chain seq x y z
N MET A 1 -12.79 -11.63 4.71
CA MET A 1 -11.39 -11.36 4.24
C MET A 1 -10.81 -10.08 4.82
N VAL A 2 -11.48 -8.92 4.70
CA VAL A 2 -10.95 -7.62 5.19
C VAL A 2 -10.47 -7.66 6.65
N VAL A 3 -11.34 -8.05 7.58
CA VAL A 3 -11.04 -8.10 9.03
C VAL A 3 -9.96 -9.12 9.35
N GLY A 4 -9.98 -10.28 8.68
CA GLY A 4 -8.95 -11.32 8.84
C GLY A 4 -7.58 -10.80 8.43
N ALA A 5 -7.45 -10.22 7.23
CA ALA A 5 -6.20 -9.64 6.76
C ALA A 5 -5.71 -8.49 7.65
N ALA A 6 -6.63 -7.65 8.13
CA ALA A 6 -6.28 -6.60 9.07
C ALA A 6 -5.66 -7.14 10.37
N LYS A 7 -6.25 -8.20 10.92
CA LYS A 7 -5.72 -8.85 12.12
C LYS A 7 -4.38 -9.55 11.84
N SER A 8 -4.25 -10.25 10.71
CA SER A 8 -3.03 -10.99 10.36
C SER A 8 -1.83 -10.09 10.08
N PHE A 9 -2.03 -8.98 9.36
CA PHE A 9 -0.96 -8.05 8.99
C PHE A 9 -0.82 -6.86 9.96
N GLY A 10 -1.68 -6.76 10.97
CA GLY A 10 -1.70 -5.64 11.90
C GLY A 10 -2.03 -4.32 11.21
N ILE A 11 -3.10 -4.29 10.41
CA ILE A 11 -3.66 -3.06 9.82
C ILE A 11 -4.64 -2.47 10.84
N TYR A 12 -4.54 -1.18 11.13
CA TYR A 12 -5.34 -0.43 12.10
C TYR A 12 -6.27 0.56 11.40
N PRO A 13 -7.38 0.98 12.05
CA PRO A 13 -8.26 2.03 11.51
C PRO A 13 -7.54 3.38 11.29
N SER A 14 -6.46 3.63 12.04
CA SER A 14 -5.63 4.83 11.88
C SER A 14 -4.72 4.80 10.64
N ASP A 15 -4.63 3.66 9.93
CA ASP A 15 -3.78 3.60 8.75
C ASP A 15 -4.35 4.34 7.55
N ARG A 16 -3.43 4.87 6.77
CA ARG A 16 -3.66 5.49 5.46
C ARG A 16 -3.10 4.55 4.40
N ILE A 17 -3.99 3.84 3.72
CA ILE A 17 -3.65 2.74 2.83
C ILE A 17 -3.52 3.27 1.40
N TYR A 18 -2.32 3.17 0.85
CA TYR A 18 -2.04 3.49 -0.54
C TYR A 18 -2.47 2.34 -1.45
N VAL A 19 -3.33 2.65 -2.43
CA VAL A 19 -3.92 1.69 -3.36
C VAL A 19 -3.63 2.13 -4.79
N SER A 20 -2.61 1.53 -5.40
CA SER A 20 -2.21 1.80 -6.79
C SER A 20 -2.43 0.61 -7.74
N MET A 21 -3.07 -0.45 -7.25
CA MET A 21 -3.39 -1.66 -8.01
C MET A 21 -4.86 -1.65 -8.45
N PRO A 22 -5.24 -2.46 -9.45
CA PRO A 22 -6.59 -2.43 -9.99
C PRO A 22 -7.65 -2.90 -8.98
N ILE A 23 -8.58 -2.01 -8.62
CA ILE A 23 -9.59 -2.22 -7.56
C ILE A 23 -10.64 -3.29 -7.87
N TYR A 24 -10.73 -3.73 -9.13
CA TYR A 24 -11.60 -4.84 -9.52
C TYR A 24 -11.04 -6.22 -9.11
N HIS A 25 -9.79 -6.28 -8.65
CA HIS A 25 -9.20 -7.50 -8.08
C HIS A 25 -9.27 -7.50 -6.56
N THR A 26 -9.40 -8.69 -5.97
CA THR A 26 -9.46 -8.92 -4.51
C THR A 26 -8.35 -8.20 -3.75
N ALA A 27 -7.15 -8.11 -4.32
CA ALA A 27 -6.04 -7.40 -3.71
C ALA A 27 -6.43 -5.94 -3.40
N ALA A 28 -6.52 -5.08 -4.40
CA ALA A 28 -6.81 -3.66 -4.16
C ALA A 28 -8.26 -3.42 -3.72
N GLY A 29 -9.22 -4.18 -4.23
CA GLY A 29 -10.64 -4.00 -3.91
C GLY A 29 -10.97 -4.38 -2.47
N ILE A 30 -10.68 -5.63 -2.09
CA ILE A 30 -11.05 -6.14 -0.76
C ILE A 30 -9.98 -5.79 0.26
N LEU A 31 -8.70 -6.02 -0.02
CA LEU A 31 -7.63 -5.84 0.96
C LEU A 31 -7.11 -4.40 1.03
N GLY A 32 -7.34 -3.58 0.01
CA GLY A 32 -7.10 -2.13 0.00
C GLY A 32 -8.36 -1.35 0.39
N VAL A 33 -9.23 -1.05 -0.58
CA VAL A 33 -10.42 -0.21 -0.41
C VAL A 33 -11.40 -0.76 0.63
N GLY A 34 -11.54 -2.09 0.72
CA GLY A 34 -12.39 -2.73 1.73
C GLY A 34 -11.99 -2.39 3.18
N GLN A 35 -10.73 -2.05 3.44
CA GLN A 35 -10.30 -1.59 4.77
C GLN A 35 -10.95 -0.25 5.14
N ALA A 36 -11.07 0.69 4.20
CA ALA A 36 -11.79 1.94 4.43
C ALA A 36 -13.27 1.68 4.69
N LEU A 37 -13.91 0.86 3.85
CA LEU A 37 -15.35 0.61 3.93
C LEU A 37 -15.76 -0.16 5.20
N CYS A 38 -14.98 -1.17 5.61
CA CYS A 38 -15.36 -2.03 6.73
C CYS A 38 -14.74 -1.62 8.07
N ARG A 39 -13.67 -0.80 8.08
CA ARG A 39 -12.91 -0.49 9.30
C ARG A 39 -12.65 1.00 9.51
N GLY A 40 -13.04 1.87 8.59
CA GLY A 40 -12.86 3.32 8.71
C GLY A 40 -11.44 3.80 8.46
N SER A 41 -10.56 2.98 7.87
CA SER A 41 -9.23 3.41 7.43
C SER A 41 -9.31 4.45 6.31
N CYS A 42 -8.28 5.27 6.15
CA CYS A 42 -8.17 6.16 4.99
C CYS A 42 -7.62 5.37 3.79
N CYS A 43 -8.14 5.61 2.59
CA CYS A 43 -7.60 5.04 1.35
C CYS A 43 -7.15 6.15 0.40
N VAL A 44 -5.91 6.06 -0.07
CA VAL A 44 -5.33 6.93 -1.10
C VAL A 44 -5.27 6.14 -2.39
N ILE A 45 -6.13 6.47 -3.35
CA ILE A 45 -6.29 5.69 -4.58
C ILE A 45 -5.56 6.38 -5.74
N ARG A 46 -4.67 5.63 -6.41
CA ARG A 46 -4.02 6.05 -7.65
C ARG A 46 -4.48 5.19 -8.82
N LYS A 47 -4.70 5.84 -9.96
CA LYS A 47 -5.20 5.20 -11.18
C LYS A 47 -4.26 4.13 -11.74
N ARG A 48 -2.95 4.31 -11.58
CA ARG A 48 -1.91 3.38 -12.06
C ARG A 48 -0.71 3.41 -11.11
N PHE A 49 -0.10 2.25 -10.91
CA PHE A 49 1.19 2.16 -10.23
C PHE A 49 2.30 2.90 -11.00
N SER A 50 3.13 3.63 -10.26
CA SER A 50 4.33 4.31 -10.74
C SER A 50 5.40 4.16 -9.67
N ALA A 51 6.51 3.50 -10.01
CA ALA A 51 7.61 3.28 -9.06
C ALA A 51 8.27 4.61 -8.67
N SER A 52 8.51 5.51 -9.63
CA SER A 52 9.15 6.80 -9.40
C SER A 52 8.31 7.81 -8.60
N ASN A 53 6.98 7.64 -8.55
CA ASN A 53 6.08 8.49 -7.77
C ASN A 53 5.61 7.84 -6.46
N PHE A 54 5.91 6.56 -6.24
CA PHE A 54 5.40 5.83 -5.08
C PHE A 54 5.75 6.53 -3.76
N TRP A 55 7.03 6.84 -3.55
CA TRP A 55 7.48 7.48 -2.32
C TRP A 55 6.98 8.92 -2.17
N LYS A 56 6.92 9.67 -3.28
CA LYS A 56 6.36 11.03 -3.32
C LYS A 56 4.91 11.05 -2.86
N ASP A 57 4.11 10.13 -3.39
CA ASP A 57 2.72 9.98 -2.99
C ASP A 57 2.61 9.55 -1.53
N CYS A 58 3.45 8.61 -1.07
CA CYS A 58 3.44 8.16 0.31
C CYS A 58 3.75 9.27 1.31
N VAL A 59 4.69 10.16 0.99
CA VAL A 59 4.99 11.35 1.80
C VAL A 59 3.84 12.36 1.71
N GLN A 60 3.40 12.72 0.50
CA GLN A 60 2.37 13.74 0.28
C GLN A 60 1.05 13.43 0.99
N TYR A 61 0.61 12.17 0.95
CA TYR A 61 -0.66 11.74 1.53
C TYR A 61 -0.51 11.04 2.89
N GLU A 62 0.71 11.06 3.45
CA GLU A 62 1.05 10.46 4.74
C GLU A 62 0.68 8.97 4.83
N CYS A 63 0.87 8.21 3.75
CA CYS A 63 0.52 6.80 3.70
C CYS A 63 1.36 5.99 4.70
N THR A 64 0.69 5.09 5.43
CA THR A 64 1.31 4.24 6.45
C THR A 64 1.32 2.77 6.06
N ALA A 65 0.45 2.36 5.15
CA ALA A 65 0.41 1.01 4.63
C ALA A 65 0.20 1.00 3.12
N SER A 66 0.72 -0.02 2.44
CA SER A 66 0.45 -0.26 1.02
C SER A 66 0.36 -1.75 0.76
N GLN A 67 -0.51 -2.12 -0.18
CA GLN A 67 -0.52 -3.48 -0.66
C GLN A 67 0.47 -3.65 -1.82
N TYR A 68 1.11 -4.82 -1.91
CA TYR A 68 1.98 -5.19 -3.04
C TYR A 68 1.61 -6.55 -3.64
N ILE A 69 1.96 -6.76 -4.91
CA ILE A 69 1.96 -8.07 -5.56
C ILE A 69 3.27 -8.24 -6.33
N GLY A 70 3.91 -9.41 -6.18
CA GLY A 70 5.02 -9.84 -7.03
C GLY A 70 6.20 -8.87 -7.03
N GLU A 71 6.48 -8.29 -8.19
CA GLU A 71 7.66 -7.47 -8.48
C GLU A 71 7.62 -6.05 -7.91
N ILE A 72 6.50 -5.59 -7.35
CA ILE A 72 6.35 -4.19 -6.89
C ILE A 72 7.50 -3.78 -5.96
N CYS A 73 7.82 -4.61 -4.96
CA CYS A 73 8.93 -4.30 -4.05
C CYS A 73 10.28 -4.25 -4.78
N ARG A 74 10.51 -5.11 -5.79
CA ARG A 74 11.74 -5.06 -6.60
C ARG A 74 11.80 -3.81 -7.48
N TYR A 75 10.67 -3.38 -8.04
CA TYR A 75 10.62 -2.14 -8.80
C TYR A 75 10.93 -0.92 -7.93
N LEU A 76 10.47 -0.91 -6.67
CA LEU A 76 10.82 0.14 -5.71
C LEU A 76 12.32 0.11 -5.38
N LEU A 77 12.88 -1.07 -5.08
CA LEU A 77 14.31 -1.22 -4.79
C LEU A 77 15.23 -0.90 -5.98
N ALA A 78 14.73 -1.05 -7.21
CA ALA A 78 15.46 -0.72 -8.43
C ALA A 78 15.37 0.76 -8.83
N GLN A 79 14.56 1.59 -8.14
CA GLN A 79 14.54 3.02 -8.41
C GLN A 79 15.84 3.69 -7.89
N PRO A 80 16.27 4.79 -8.54
CA PRO A 80 17.24 5.68 -7.93
C PRO A 80 16.75 6.15 -6.57
N VAL A 81 17.64 6.20 -5.58
CA VAL A 81 17.30 6.67 -4.23
C VAL A 81 16.75 8.08 -4.28
N VAL A 82 15.60 8.30 -3.64
CA VAL A 82 14.98 9.63 -3.51
C VAL A 82 14.82 10.05 -2.04
N PRO A 83 14.84 11.35 -1.70
CA PRO A 83 14.70 11.82 -0.32
C PRO A 83 13.42 11.37 0.38
N GLU A 84 12.35 11.16 -0.38
CA GLU A 84 11.05 10.70 0.11
C GLU A 84 11.11 9.29 0.72
N GLU A 85 12.10 8.48 0.35
CA GLU A 85 12.37 7.18 0.97
C GLU A 85 12.75 7.31 2.46
N ALA A 86 13.45 8.37 2.84
CA ALA A 86 13.86 8.57 4.23
C ALA A 86 12.78 9.25 5.09
N THR A 87 11.79 9.89 4.47
CA THR A 87 10.80 10.73 5.15
C THR A 87 9.39 10.15 5.17
N HIS A 88 9.16 9.03 4.47
CA HIS A 88 7.86 8.38 4.45
C HIS A 88 7.43 7.85 5.83
N LYS A 89 6.12 7.72 6.03
CA LYS A 89 5.53 7.07 7.24
C LYS A 89 5.13 5.61 7.01
N MET A 90 5.55 5.03 5.88
CA MET A 90 5.24 3.65 5.52
C MET A 90 5.80 2.68 6.55
N ARG A 91 4.92 1.99 7.27
CA ARG A 91 5.28 0.99 8.29
C ARG A 91 5.00 -0.45 7.84
N LEU A 92 4.17 -0.62 6.80
CA LEU A 92 3.69 -1.93 6.38
C LEU A 92 3.50 -1.99 4.86
N LEU A 93 4.24 -2.88 4.21
CA LEU A 93 3.87 -3.40 2.90
C LEU A 93 3.39 -4.84 3.08
N TYR A 94 2.16 -5.12 2.67
CA TYR A 94 1.55 -6.43 2.82
C TYR A 94 1.04 -6.96 1.49
N GLY A 95 1.11 -8.27 1.30
CA GLY A 95 0.79 -8.85 0.01
C GLY A 95 1.48 -10.19 -0.21
N ASN A 96 1.62 -10.54 -1.48
CA ASN A 96 2.09 -11.86 -1.90
C ASN A 96 3.01 -11.78 -3.12
N GLY A 97 3.81 -12.82 -3.34
CA GLY A 97 4.66 -12.94 -4.53
C GLY A 97 6.08 -12.39 -4.39
N LEU A 98 6.47 -11.89 -3.21
CA LEU A 98 7.88 -11.68 -2.89
C LEU A 98 8.47 -13.04 -2.49
N ARG A 99 9.36 -13.58 -3.32
CA ARG A 99 10.13 -14.78 -2.99
C ARG A 99 11.26 -14.39 -2.02
N ALA A 100 11.49 -15.24 -1.03
CA ALA A 100 12.67 -15.19 -0.18
C ALA A 100 13.92 -15.61 -0.98
#